data_AF-A0A1F6V8M8-F1
#
_entry.id   AF-A0A1F6V8M8-F1
#
_cell.length_a   1.000
_cell.length_b   1.000
_cell.length_c   1.000
_cell.angle_alpha   90.00
_cell.angle_beta   90.00
_cell.angle_gamma   90.00
#
_symmetry.space_group_name_H-M   'P 1'
#
loop_
_entity.id
_entity.type
_entity.pdbx_description
1 polymer ?
#
loop_
_entity_poly.entity_id
_entity_poly.type
_entity_poly.pdbx_seq_one_letter_code
_entity_poly.pdbx_strand_id
1 'polypeptide(L)'
;MDEGLDIKLKKAEELPEYIQMYEISGRDPISAYSFKRYMRDKNKEEGKIKNFVGNVNLGNTKKGKKILEKNRIRLEWRDMIDNAKEEGKEIELIQQGLATGNIEIQRTCIEMVAHISTEKIFELIEHILATGNVKVQKICLGMMILLPPDKVELLEKKVFNIIEQGLANDNPEGQKACAEIILFAPKEKREILKEKVAKLIEQSFFTGNVNAQRIWVKMIESFILDEDKIAQLIEQGFMTGDIEVGKSCAELILHLVPENKKEDLFKLAKEKLGNALVEPTLYKKHNISSEKFSRSEFQKTGSETTLIGGNLKDKTIIRHIKPKAFLVWQKMYENHEMWKKAGFDYVPIEPIQSFRLNKDGLVDVYSGILDLNLANWKGLSKEFNEELETEKRRIMKVLSDSKIQHRSFDHDENFCLRFFRNTDGKVDLNKKPRIYLIDFDEATFI
;
A
#
# COMPACT_ATOMS: atom_id res chain seq x y z
N MET A 1 10.87 55.27 -39.65
CA MET A 1 9.79 55.35 -38.64
C MET A 1 8.74 54.31 -39.04
N ASP A 2 8.93 53.01 -38.88
CA ASP A 2 9.68 52.24 -37.87
C ASP A 2 9.36 52.63 -36.42
N GLU A 3 9.18 51.60 -35.59
CA GLU A 3 8.87 51.63 -34.14
C GLU A 3 7.40 51.83 -33.77
N GLY A 4 6.61 50.75 -33.80
CA GLY A 4 5.30 50.80 -33.10
C GLY A 4 4.49 49.52 -33.04
N LEU A 5 4.69 48.58 -33.95
CA LEU A 5 3.85 47.37 -34.03
C LEU A 5 4.58 46.03 -33.86
N ASP A 6 5.89 46.04 -33.57
CA ASP A 6 6.69 44.81 -33.47
C ASP A 6 7.36 44.59 -32.10
N ILE A 7 6.78 45.15 -31.03
CA ILE A 7 7.21 44.90 -29.64
C ILE A 7 6.05 44.31 -28.84
N LYS A 8 5.66 43.08 -29.19
CA LYS A 8 5.00 42.12 -28.27
C LYS A 8 4.92 40.69 -28.82
N LEU A 9 5.86 40.30 -29.69
CA LEU A 9 6.30 38.90 -29.72
C LEU A 9 6.96 38.61 -28.37
N LYS A 10 6.18 38.08 -27.42
CA LYS A 10 6.70 37.51 -26.18
C LYS A 10 7.80 36.53 -26.58
N LYS A 11 9.08 36.87 -26.34
CA LYS A 11 10.15 35.88 -26.31
C LYS A 11 9.63 34.74 -25.43
N ALA A 12 9.47 33.56 -26.00
CA ALA A 12 9.38 32.34 -25.19
C ALA A 12 10.68 32.36 -24.38
N GLU A 13 10.57 32.59 -23.07
CA GLU A 13 11.76 32.57 -22.22
C GLU A 13 12.32 31.15 -22.30
N GLU A 14 13.50 31.03 -22.90
CA GLU A 14 14.22 29.77 -22.98
C GLU A 14 14.52 29.28 -21.57
N LEU A 15 14.03 28.08 -21.27
CA LEU A 15 14.33 27.41 -20.02
C LEU A 15 15.81 27.01 -19.99
N PRO A 16 16.46 27.03 -18.82
CA PRO A 16 17.80 26.47 -18.70
C PRO A 16 17.85 25.02 -19.20
N GLU A 17 18.93 24.64 -19.89
CA GLU A 17 19.08 23.30 -20.48
C GLU A 17 18.92 22.18 -19.45
N TYR A 18 19.43 22.38 -18.22
CA TYR A 18 19.36 21.41 -17.13
C TYR A 18 17.92 21.06 -16.71
N ILE A 19 16.92 21.87 -17.10
CA ILE A 19 15.50 21.59 -16.79
C ILE A 19 15.05 20.26 -17.38
N GLN A 20 15.66 19.80 -18.47
CA GLN A 20 15.39 18.50 -19.08
C GLN A 20 15.65 17.33 -18.10
N MET A 21 16.61 17.47 -17.18
CA MET A 21 16.89 16.45 -16.16
C MET A 21 15.76 16.27 -15.13
N TYR A 22 14.82 17.21 -15.07
CA TYR A 22 13.67 17.19 -14.17
C TYR A 22 12.38 16.70 -14.85
N GLU A 23 12.43 16.40 -16.15
CA GLU A 23 11.29 15.86 -16.87
C GLU A 23 10.92 14.45 -16.38
N ILE A 24 9.62 14.25 -16.20
CA ILE A 24 9.04 12.97 -15.76
C ILE A 24 8.21 12.44 -16.92
N SER A 25 8.55 11.24 -17.40
CA SER A 25 7.87 10.64 -18.56
C SER A 25 6.35 10.56 -18.37
N GLY A 26 5.57 10.89 -19.40
CA GLY A 26 4.10 10.91 -19.36
C GLY A 26 3.50 12.03 -18.52
N ARG A 27 4.25 13.11 -18.28
CA ARG A 27 3.73 14.37 -17.73
C ARG A 27 3.99 15.51 -18.70
N ASP A 28 3.23 16.59 -18.53
CA ASP A 28 3.46 17.82 -19.28
C ASP A 28 4.91 18.29 -19.08
N PRO A 29 5.60 18.73 -20.16
CA PRO A 29 6.91 19.34 -20.04
C PRO A 29 6.91 20.48 -19.03
N ILE A 30 8.04 20.68 -18.37
CA ILE A 30 8.17 21.79 -17.42
C ILE A 30 8.05 23.09 -18.20
N SER A 31 6.95 23.82 -17.98
CA SER A 31 6.75 25.12 -18.60
C SER A 31 7.57 26.20 -17.89
N ALA A 32 7.87 27.30 -18.61
CA ALA A 32 8.45 28.51 -18.02
C ALA A 32 7.62 29.03 -16.82
N TYR A 33 6.30 28.87 -16.87
CA TYR A 33 5.42 29.22 -15.76
C TYR A 33 5.65 28.34 -14.52
N SER A 34 5.74 27.02 -14.69
CA SER A 34 6.00 26.08 -13.60
C SER A 34 7.38 26.32 -12.97
N PHE A 35 8.40 26.56 -13.80
CA PHE A 35 9.75 26.90 -13.32
C PHE A 35 9.77 28.21 -12.53
N LYS A 36 9.16 29.28 -13.05
CA LYS A 36 9.02 30.56 -12.32
C LYS A 36 8.30 30.41 -11.00
N ARG A 37 7.25 29.58 -10.96
CA ARG A 37 6.51 29.29 -9.73
C ARG A 37 7.42 28.64 -8.69
N TYR A 38 8.19 27.62 -9.06
CA TYR A 38 9.15 26.98 -8.18
C TYR A 38 10.17 27.99 -7.63
N MET A 39 10.77 28.80 -8.50
CA MET A 39 11.75 29.82 -8.10
C MET A 39 11.16 30.88 -7.17
N ARG A 40 9.90 31.29 -7.40
CA ARG A 40 9.18 32.20 -6.51
C ARG A 40 8.96 31.58 -5.13
N ASP A 41 8.52 30.32 -5.08
CA ASP A 41 8.28 29.61 -3.83
C ASP A 41 9.60 29.45 -3.05
N LYS A 42 10.70 29.11 -3.74
CA LYS A 42 12.06 29.08 -3.18
C LYS A 42 12.46 30.41 -2.54
N ASN A 43 12.39 31.50 -3.30
CA ASN A 43 12.78 32.83 -2.81
C ASN A 43 11.94 33.28 -1.60
N LYS A 44 10.66 32.87 -1.53
CA LYS A 44 9.74 33.28 -0.47
C LYS A 44 9.83 32.42 0.79
N GLU A 45 10.00 31.13 0.64
CA GLU A 45 9.80 30.15 1.72
C GLU A 45 11.11 29.63 2.31
N GLU A 46 12.18 29.53 1.52
CA GLU A 46 13.46 28.95 1.96
C GLU A 46 14.06 29.69 3.17
N GLY A 47 14.05 31.03 3.13
CA GLY A 47 14.51 31.86 4.25
C GLY A 47 13.71 31.64 5.53
N LYS A 48 12.38 31.46 5.42
CA LYS A 48 11.51 31.18 6.57
C LYS A 48 11.80 29.81 7.16
N ILE A 49 11.97 28.81 6.30
CA ILE A 49 12.28 27.43 6.69
C ILE A 49 13.63 27.37 7.42
N LYS A 50 14.67 28.00 6.85
CA LYS A 50 16.01 28.09 7.47
C LYS A 50 15.96 28.79 8.83
N ASN A 51 15.25 29.91 8.94
CA ASN A 51 15.08 30.63 10.21
C ASN A 51 14.31 29.79 11.25
N PHE A 52 13.29 29.03 10.84
CA PHE A 52 12.55 28.14 11.73
C PHE A 52 13.44 27.01 12.25
N VAL A 53 14.28 26.42 11.39
CA VAL A 53 15.26 25.39 11.78
C VAL A 53 16.24 25.90 12.85
N GLY A 54 16.62 27.17 12.78
CA GLY A 54 17.51 27.80 13.76
C GLY A 54 16.89 28.05 15.15
N ASN A 55 15.55 28.05 15.26
CA ASN A 55 14.85 28.60 16.43
C ASN A 55 13.97 27.62 17.23
N VAL A 56 13.90 26.32 16.88
CA VAL A 56 12.87 25.43 17.49
C VAL A 56 13.45 24.23 18.25
N ASN A 57 13.21 24.24 19.56
CA ASN A 57 13.11 23.09 20.47
C ASN A 57 11.72 22.42 20.29
N LEU A 58 11.68 21.13 19.95
CA LEU A 58 10.46 20.38 19.65
C LEU A 58 9.97 19.60 20.89
N GLY A 59 9.16 20.24 21.74
CA GLY A 59 8.34 19.58 22.75
C GLY A 59 6.86 19.86 22.45
N ASN A 60 6.00 18.84 22.52
CA ASN A 60 4.53 18.86 22.32
C ASN A 60 4.02 18.70 20.89
N THR A 61 4.24 17.54 20.26
CA THR A 61 3.60 17.20 18.97
C THR A 61 2.30 16.39 19.16
N LYS A 62 1.37 16.55 18.20
CA LYS A 62 0.09 15.80 18.05
C LYS A 62 0.25 14.27 18.19
N LYS A 63 1.43 13.72 17.90
CA LYS A 63 1.78 12.30 18.00
C LYS A 63 1.69 11.78 19.45
N GLY A 64 2.02 12.61 20.44
CA GLY A 64 1.83 12.26 21.86
C GLY A 64 0.35 12.19 22.27
N LYS A 65 -0.50 13.06 21.71
CA LYS A 65 -1.94 13.06 21.97
C LYS A 65 -2.67 11.85 21.37
N LYS A 66 -2.26 11.37 20.18
CA LYS A 66 -2.85 10.20 19.52
C LYS A 66 -2.49 8.86 20.22
N ILE A 67 -1.34 8.81 20.90
CA ILE A 67 -0.92 7.63 21.70
C ILE A 67 -1.68 7.58 23.05
N LEU A 68 -1.86 8.74 23.69
CA LEU A 68 -2.64 8.84 24.95
C LEU A 68 -4.10 8.40 24.76
N GLU A 69 -4.73 8.79 23.66
CA GLU A 69 -6.13 8.43 23.36
C GLU A 69 -6.31 6.93 23.07
N LYS A 70 -5.34 6.29 22.40
CA LYS A 70 -5.35 4.83 22.18
C LYS A 70 -5.26 4.05 23.49
N ASN A 71 -4.41 4.50 24.42
CA ASN A 71 -4.26 3.86 25.73
C ASN A 71 -5.50 4.06 26.60
N ARG A 72 -6.19 5.20 26.48
CA ARG A 72 -7.44 5.49 27.20
C ARG A 72 -8.55 4.50 26.85
N ILE A 73 -8.84 4.33 25.55
CA ILE A 73 -9.89 3.40 25.07
C ILE A 73 -9.60 1.96 25.53
N ARG A 74 -8.32 1.54 25.52
CA ARG A 74 -7.90 0.22 25.97
C ARG A 74 -8.18 -0.01 27.45
N LEU A 75 -7.88 0.97 28.30
CA LEU A 75 -8.08 0.90 29.75
C LEU A 75 -9.56 0.94 30.13
N GLU A 76 -10.34 1.81 29.48
CA GLU A 76 -11.80 1.90 29.72
C GLU A 76 -12.51 0.58 29.43
N TRP A 77 -12.18 -0.08 28.31
CA TRP A 77 -12.81 -1.36 27.97
C TRP A 77 -12.38 -2.51 28.89
N ARG A 78 -11.12 -2.51 29.33
CA ARG A 78 -10.62 -3.48 30.30
C ARG A 78 -11.32 -3.30 31.65
N ASP A 79 -11.41 -2.07 32.13
CA ASP A 79 -12.11 -1.76 33.38
C ASP A 79 -13.58 -2.17 33.34
N MET A 80 -14.26 -2.00 32.20
CA MET A 80 -15.65 -2.46 32.05
C MET A 80 -15.80 -3.98 32.19
N ILE A 81 -14.85 -4.75 31.65
CA ILE A 81 -14.87 -6.22 31.72
C ILE A 81 -14.46 -6.68 33.13
N ASP A 82 -13.40 -6.13 33.72
CA ASP A 82 -12.91 -6.48 35.06
C ASP A 82 -13.95 -6.19 36.15
N ASN A 83 -14.76 -5.15 35.97
CA ASN A 83 -15.78 -4.74 36.94
C ASN A 83 -17.18 -5.31 36.63
N ALA A 84 -17.30 -6.24 35.68
CA ALA A 84 -18.55 -6.91 35.39
C ALA A 84 -18.92 -7.87 36.53
N LYS A 85 -19.82 -7.43 37.42
CA LYS A 85 -20.24 -8.19 38.62
C LYS A 85 -21.40 -9.14 38.38
N GLU A 86 -22.12 -8.97 37.27
CA GLU A 86 -23.22 -9.82 36.86
C GLU A 86 -22.68 -11.06 36.15
N GLU A 87 -23.12 -12.25 36.57
CA GLU A 87 -22.68 -13.52 35.99
C GLU A 87 -22.98 -13.56 34.49
N GLY A 88 -21.94 -13.71 33.65
CA GLY A 88 -22.07 -13.76 32.20
C GLY A 88 -22.00 -12.39 31.51
N LYS A 89 -21.98 -11.29 32.26
CA LYS A 89 -21.85 -9.93 31.69
C LYS A 89 -20.48 -9.69 31.08
N GLU A 90 -19.44 -10.31 31.64
CA GLU A 90 -18.09 -10.27 31.06
C GLU A 90 -18.06 -10.90 29.65
N ILE A 91 -18.86 -11.95 29.41
CA ILE A 91 -18.96 -12.64 28.12
C ILE A 91 -19.66 -11.73 27.11
N GLU A 92 -20.77 -11.10 27.50
CA GLU A 92 -21.51 -10.15 26.65
C GLU A 92 -20.61 -8.96 26.22
N LEU A 93 -19.83 -8.40 27.15
CA LEU A 93 -18.92 -7.29 26.87
C LEU A 93 -17.75 -7.70 25.95
N ILE A 94 -17.22 -8.91 26.13
CA ILE A 94 -16.21 -9.48 25.23
C ILE A 94 -16.79 -9.64 23.82
N GLN A 95 -18.01 -10.14 23.68
CA GLN A 95 -18.68 -10.28 22.38
C GLN A 95 -18.88 -8.93 21.68
N GLN A 96 -19.42 -7.94 22.40
CA GLN A 96 -19.60 -6.59 21.89
C GLN A 96 -18.26 -5.97 21.47
N GLY A 97 -17.24 -6.12 22.32
CA GLY A 97 -15.89 -5.64 22.05
C GLY A 97 -15.28 -6.23 20.78
N LEU A 98 -15.39 -7.55 20.61
CA LEU A 98 -14.92 -8.26 19.42
C LEU A 98 -15.65 -7.80 18.13
N ALA A 99 -16.93 -7.46 18.23
CA ALA A 99 -17.75 -7.01 17.10
C ALA A 99 -17.51 -5.54 16.68
N THR A 100 -16.88 -4.71 17.53
CA THR A 100 -16.72 -3.26 17.27
C THR A 100 -15.84 -2.91 16.06
N GLY A 101 -15.02 -3.84 15.57
CA GLY A 101 -14.04 -3.58 14.50
C GLY A 101 -12.86 -2.70 14.92
N ASN A 102 -12.78 -2.27 16.19
CA ASN A 102 -11.67 -1.52 16.75
C ASN A 102 -10.57 -2.49 17.22
N ILE A 103 -9.39 -2.43 16.61
CA ILE A 103 -8.27 -3.34 16.86
C ILE A 103 -7.83 -3.33 18.34
N GLU A 104 -7.83 -2.17 18.99
CA GLU A 104 -7.40 -2.08 20.40
C GLU A 104 -8.41 -2.72 21.34
N ILE A 105 -9.71 -2.51 21.08
CA ILE A 105 -10.80 -3.14 21.83
C ILE A 105 -10.77 -4.65 21.62
N GLN A 106 -10.63 -5.12 20.37
CA GLN A 106 -10.54 -6.53 20.03
C GLN A 106 -9.36 -7.21 20.75
N ARG A 107 -8.19 -6.56 20.78
CA ARG A 107 -7.02 -7.08 21.49
C ARG A 107 -7.28 -7.19 22.99
N THR A 108 -7.87 -6.16 23.63
CA THR A 108 -8.25 -6.23 25.05
C THR A 108 -9.20 -7.38 25.30
N CYS A 109 -10.23 -7.56 24.48
CA CYS A 109 -11.16 -8.67 24.64
C CYS A 109 -10.48 -10.04 24.51
N ILE A 110 -9.54 -10.22 23.56
CA ILE A 110 -8.76 -11.46 23.44
C ILE A 110 -7.90 -11.71 24.69
N GLU A 111 -7.23 -10.69 25.21
CA GLU A 111 -6.44 -10.79 26.45
C GLU A 111 -7.34 -11.20 27.63
N MET A 112 -8.53 -10.62 27.73
CA MET A 112 -9.50 -10.93 28.79
C MET A 112 -10.06 -12.36 28.70
N VAL A 113 -10.15 -12.94 27.50
CA VAL A 113 -10.60 -14.34 27.34
C VAL A 113 -9.65 -15.33 28.02
N ALA A 114 -8.36 -15.03 28.13
CA ALA A 114 -7.42 -15.89 28.85
C ALA A 114 -7.68 -15.94 30.38
N HIS A 115 -8.54 -15.06 30.90
CA HIS A 115 -8.84 -14.94 32.32
C HIS A 115 -10.21 -15.51 32.72
N ILE A 116 -11.00 -16.03 31.77
CA ILE A 116 -12.29 -16.70 32.05
C ILE A 116 -12.15 -18.24 32.03
N SER A 117 -13.09 -18.95 32.65
CA SER A 117 -13.04 -20.42 32.76
C SER A 117 -13.17 -21.11 31.39
N THR A 118 -12.61 -22.31 31.27
CA THR A 118 -12.69 -23.12 30.03
C THR A 118 -14.13 -23.47 29.62
N GLU A 119 -15.07 -23.54 30.57
CA GLU A 119 -16.51 -23.62 30.29
C GLU A 119 -17.01 -22.38 29.54
N LYS A 120 -16.71 -21.19 30.07
CA LYS A 120 -17.13 -19.92 29.48
C LYS A 120 -16.47 -19.66 28.11
N ILE A 121 -15.23 -20.10 27.92
CA ILE A 121 -14.54 -20.05 26.62
C ILE A 121 -15.29 -20.92 25.61
N PHE A 122 -15.69 -22.13 26.01
CA PHE A 122 -16.43 -23.03 25.13
C PHE A 122 -17.79 -22.44 24.74
N GLU A 123 -18.57 -21.96 25.70
CA GLU A 123 -19.86 -21.29 25.45
C GLU A 123 -19.73 -20.07 24.53
N LEU A 124 -18.68 -19.25 24.74
CA LEU A 124 -18.37 -18.10 23.91
C LEU A 124 -18.13 -18.51 22.45
N ILE A 125 -17.31 -19.55 22.22
CA ILE A 125 -17.02 -20.05 20.87
C ILE A 125 -18.27 -20.62 20.23
N GLU A 126 -19.06 -21.41 20.96
CA GLU A 126 -20.32 -21.96 20.43
C GLU A 126 -21.30 -20.88 20.01
N HIS A 127 -21.47 -19.86 20.85
CA HIS A 127 -22.36 -18.74 20.55
C HIS A 127 -21.89 -17.98 19.32
N ILE A 128 -20.58 -17.66 19.25
CA ILE A 128 -20.01 -16.90 18.12
C ILE A 128 -20.09 -17.69 16.82
N LEU A 129 -19.92 -19.02 16.85
CA LEU A 129 -20.12 -19.86 15.68
C LEU A 129 -21.54 -19.73 15.12
N ALA A 130 -22.56 -19.55 15.98
CA ALA A 130 -23.94 -19.32 15.56
C ALA A 130 -24.20 -17.92 14.97
N THR A 131 -23.41 -16.89 15.33
CA THR A 131 -23.64 -15.50 14.89
C THR A 131 -23.22 -15.19 13.44
N GLY A 132 -22.47 -16.07 12.77
CA GLY A 132 -22.08 -15.94 11.36
C GLY A 132 -21.02 -14.87 11.03
N ASN A 133 -20.47 -14.14 12.00
CA ASN A 133 -19.41 -13.15 11.72
C ASN A 133 -18.03 -13.81 11.62
N VAL A 134 -17.56 -13.96 10.38
CA VAL A 134 -16.37 -14.75 10.01
C VAL A 134 -15.07 -14.21 10.61
N LYS A 135 -14.90 -12.88 10.66
CA LYS A 135 -13.70 -12.27 11.25
C LYS A 135 -13.63 -12.57 12.74
N VAL A 136 -14.78 -12.52 13.42
CA VAL A 136 -14.89 -12.82 14.85
C VAL A 136 -14.74 -14.33 15.08
N GLN A 137 -15.37 -15.16 14.24
CA GLN A 137 -15.21 -16.62 14.27
C GLN A 137 -13.75 -17.04 14.16
N LYS A 138 -12.98 -16.50 13.22
CA LYS A 138 -11.56 -16.83 13.05
C LYS A 138 -10.72 -16.51 14.29
N ILE A 139 -10.99 -15.37 14.93
CA ILE A 139 -10.31 -14.97 16.18
C ILE A 139 -10.67 -15.95 17.31
N CYS A 140 -11.96 -16.25 17.47
CA CYS A 140 -12.44 -17.11 18.56
C CYS A 140 -12.07 -18.58 18.38
N LEU A 141 -12.03 -19.08 17.15
CA LEU A 141 -11.55 -20.43 16.85
C LEU A 141 -10.07 -20.61 17.21
N GLY A 142 -9.26 -19.53 17.13
CA GLY A 142 -7.89 -19.53 17.65
C GLY A 142 -7.79 -19.82 19.16
N MET A 143 -8.86 -19.59 19.92
CA MET A 143 -8.93 -19.84 21.36
C MET A 143 -9.21 -21.30 21.71
N MET A 144 -9.50 -22.17 20.72
CA MET A 144 -9.69 -23.61 20.94
C MET A 144 -8.49 -24.28 21.61
N ILE A 145 -7.28 -23.71 21.46
CA ILE A 145 -6.06 -24.19 22.13
C ILE A 145 -6.14 -24.14 23.66
N LEU A 146 -7.04 -23.32 24.21
CA LEU A 146 -7.26 -23.16 25.66
C LEU A 146 -8.26 -24.18 26.23
N LEU A 147 -8.87 -25.01 25.38
CA LEU A 147 -9.91 -25.95 25.78
C LEU A 147 -9.37 -27.36 25.98
N PRO A 148 -10.02 -28.18 26.83
CA PRO A 148 -9.67 -29.58 26.96
C PRO A 148 -10.02 -30.37 25.68
N PRO A 149 -9.32 -31.49 25.38
CA PRO A 149 -9.41 -32.18 24.09
C PRO A 149 -10.82 -32.64 23.69
N ASP A 150 -11.64 -33.05 24.65
CA ASP A 150 -13.02 -33.49 24.44
C ASP A 150 -13.92 -32.37 23.89
N LYS A 151 -13.73 -31.14 24.38
CA LYS A 151 -14.44 -29.96 23.89
C LYS A 151 -13.93 -29.49 22.55
N VAL A 152 -12.62 -29.59 22.32
CA VAL A 152 -12.03 -29.30 21.02
C VAL A 152 -12.64 -30.21 19.97
N GLU A 153 -12.71 -31.52 20.22
CA GLU A 153 -13.29 -32.49 19.28
C GLU A 153 -14.76 -32.15 18.95
N LEU A 154 -15.55 -31.74 19.93
CA LEU A 154 -16.94 -31.33 19.74
C LEU A 154 -17.05 -30.07 18.85
N LEU A 155 -16.20 -29.07 19.09
CA LEU A 155 -16.14 -27.85 18.28
C LEU A 155 -15.66 -28.12 16.86
N GLU A 156 -14.64 -28.96 16.67
CA GLU A 156 -14.14 -29.33 15.35
C GLU A 156 -15.26 -29.95 14.50
N LYS A 157 -16.07 -30.86 15.07
CA LYS A 157 -17.24 -31.44 14.39
C LYS A 157 -18.28 -30.38 13.99
N LYS A 158 -18.54 -29.40 14.86
CA LYS A 158 -19.45 -28.29 14.55
C LYS A 158 -18.90 -27.40 13.43
N VAL A 159 -17.61 -27.07 13.50
CA VAL A 159 -16.90 -26.28 12.48
C VAL A 159 -16.96 -26.97 11.12
N PHE A 160 -16.74 -28.29 11.07
CA PHE A 160 -16.86 -29.07 9.83
C PHE A 160 -18.24 -28.90 9.18
N ASN A 161 -19.32 -29.05 9.95
CA ASN A 161 -20.68 -28.90 9.43
C ASN A 161 -20.95 -27.48 8.90
N ILE A 162 -20.47 -26.46 9.61
CA ILE A 162 -20.59 -25.06 9.20
C ILE A 162 -19.87 -24.83 7.87
N ILE A 163 -18.65 -25.38 7.73
CA ILE A 163 -17.88 -25.25 6.50
C ILE A 163 -18.57 -25.97 5.35
N GLU A 164 -19.07 -27.20 5.55
CA GLU A 164 -19.77 -27.94 4.50
C GLU A 164 -21.00 -27.19 3.99
N GLN A 165 -21.81 -26.64 4.90
CA GLN A 165 -22.99 -25.86 4.54
C GLN A 165 -22.62 -24.54 3.86
N GLY A 166 -21.60 -23.84 4.37
CA GLY A 166 -21.19 -22.55 3.83
C GLY A 166 -20.48 -22.63 2.48
N LEU A 167 -19.70 -23.69 2.23
CA LEU A 167 -19.11 -23.95 0.90
C LEU A 167 -20.16 -24.37 -0.14
N ALA A 168 -21.28 -24.95 0.28
CA ALA A 168 -22.39 -25.32 -0.59
C ALA A 168 -23.33 -24.15 -0.94
N ASN A 169 -23.17 -22.99 -0.29
CA ASN A 169 -23.94 -21.79 -0.59
C ASN A 169 -23.37 -21.09 -1.84
N ASP A 170 -24.22 -20.45 -2.66
CA ASP A 170 -23.84 -19.74 -3.88
C ASP A 170 -23.20 -18.35 -3.63
N ASN A 171 -23.03 -17.93 -2.38
CA ASN A 171 -22.46 -16.64 -2.01
C ASN A 171 -20.91 -16.72 -1.88
N PRO A 172 -20.12 -16.12 -2.80
CA PRO A 172 -18.66 -16.23 -2.79
C PRO A 172 -17.99 -15.70 -1.52
N GLU A 173 -18.50 -14.62 -0.93
CA GLU A 173 -18.00 -14.07 0.32
C GLU A 173 -18.19 -15.03 1.49
N GLY A 174 -19.34 -15.72 1.52
CA GLY A 174 -19.63 -16.77 2.49
C GLY A 174 -18.78 -18.02 2.30
N GLN A 175 -18.57 -18.44 1.05
CA GLN A 175 -17.69 -19.57 0.73
C GLN A 175 -16.24 -19.27 1.14
N LYS A 176 -15.72 -18.09 0.80
CA LYS A 176 -14.37 -17.63 1.18
C LYS A 176 -14.18 -17.69 2.69
N ALA A 177 -15.16 -17.18 3.41
CA ALA A 177 -15.16 -17.17 4.85
C ALA A 177 -15.05 -18.58 5.47
N CYS A 178 -15.81 -19.53 4.94
CA CYS A 178 -15.71 -20.93 5.35
C CYS A 178 -14.35 -21.55 4.97
N ALA A 179 -13.80 -21.19 3.81
CA ALA A 179 -12.47 -21.65 3.41
C ALA A 179 -11.36 -21.18 4.38
N GLU A 180 -11.45 -19.95 4.91
CA GLU A 180 -10.46 -19.41 5.85
C GLU A 180 -10.40 -20.13 7.21
N ILE A 181 -11.45 -20.88 7.58
CA ILE A 181 -11.53 -21.59 8.88
C ILE A 181 -11.33 -23.11 8.76
N ILE A 182 -10.97 -23.63 7.58
CA ILE A 182 -10.72 -25.07 7.35
C ILE A 182 -9.67 -25.64 8.32
N LEU A 183 -8.71 -24.83 8.75
CA LEU A 183 -7.67 -25.26 9.69
C LEU A 183 -8.22 -25.67 11.07
N PHE A 184 -9.46 -25.28 11.40
CA PHE A 184 -10.15 -25.61 12.65
C PHE A 184 -11.13 -26.78 12.51
N ALA A 185 -11.26 -27.37 11.32
CA ALA A 185 -12.02 -28.61 11.12
C ALA A 185 -11.23 -29.83 11.63
N PRO A 186 -11.86 -31.01 11.80
CA PRO A 186 -11.17 -32.24 12.17
C PRO A 186 -10.05 -32.53 11.16
N LYS A 187 -8.87 -32.91 11.65
CA LYS A 187 -7.64 -33.02 10.85
C LYS A 187 -7.83 -33.91 9.61
N GLU A 188 -8.52 -35.03 9.77
CA GLU A 188 -8.83 -36.02 8.74
C GLU A 188 -9.83 -35.51 7.67
N LYS A 189 -10.54 -34.41 7.94
CA LYS A 189 -11.51 -33.79 7.01
C LYS A 189 -10.94 -32.59 6.27
N ARG A 190 -9.77 -32.08 6.65
CA ARG A 190 -9.24 -30.84 6.06
C ARG A 190 -8.92 -30.98 4.58
N GLU A 191 -8.38 -32.12 4.16
CA GLU A 191 -8.01 -32.34 2.76
C GLU A 191 -9.23 -32.39 1.84
N ILE A 192 -10.30 -33.10 2.23
CA ILE A 192 -11.54 -33.11 1.44
C ILE A 192 -12.20 -31.72 1.34
N LEU A 193 -12.08 -30.90 2.38
CA LEU A 193 -12.55 -29.50 2.35
C LEU A 193 -11.69 -28.63 1.43
N LYS A 194 -10.35 -28.78 1.47
CA LYS A 194 -9.44 -28.08 0.55
C LYS A 194 -9.72 -28.45 -0.90
N GLU A 195 -9.95 -29.72 -1.21
CA GLU A 195 -10.31 -30.18 -2.55
C GLU A 195 -11.64 -29.55 -3.03
N LYS A 196 -12.63 -29.39 -2.14
CA LYS A 196 -13.87 -28.67 -2.47
C LYS A 196 -13.59 -27.20 -2.82
N VAL A 197 -12.76 -26.52 -2.03
CA VAL A 197 -12.37 -25.13 -2.31
C VAL A 197 -11.60 -25.01 -3.62
N ALA A 198 -10.67 -25.92 -3.91
CA ALA A 198 -9.94 -25.95 -5.18
C ALA A 198 -10.89 -26.01 -6.39
N LYS A 199 -11.91 -26.89 -6.32
CA LYS A 199 -12.96 -26.98 -7.36
C LYS A 199 -13.76 -25.69 -7.50
N LEU A 200 -14.10 -25.01 -6.40
CA LEU A 200 -14.81 -23.72 -6.43
C LEU A 200 -13.96 -22.63 -7.09
N ILE A 201 -12.67 -22.57 -6.75
CA ILE A 201 -11.71 -21.65 -7.39
C ILE A 201 -11.71 -21.90 -8.89
N GLU A 202 -11.52 -23.14 -9.33
CA GLU A 202 -11.51 -23.49 -10.75
C GLU A 202 -12.79 -23.04 -11.46
N GLN A 203 -13.95 -23.45 -10.94
CA GLN A 203 -15.24 -23.12 -11.52
C GLN A 203 -15.44 -21.60 -11.63
N SER A 204 -14.95 -20.81 -10.67
CA SER A 204 -15.10 -19.35 -10.71
C SER A 204 -14.39 -18.70 -11.91
N PHE A 205 -13.25 -19.25 -12.34
CA PHE A 205 -12.51 -18.71 -13.49
C PHE A 205 -13.13 -19.12 -14.83
N PHE A 206 -13.88 -20.23 -14.89
CA PHE A 206 -14.53 -20.70 -16.13
C PHE A 206 -15.99 -20.28 -16.29
N THR A 207 -16.67 -19.87 -15.21
CA THR A 207 -18.12 -19.51 -15.23
C THR A 207 -18.39 -18.02 -15.39
N GLY A 208 -17.36 -17.17 -15.37
CA GLY A 208 -17.47 -15.74 -15.71
C GLY A 208 -18.01 -14.82 -14.60
N ASN A 209 -18.13 -15.29 -13.35
CA ASN A 209 -18.52 -14.43 -12.23
C ASN A 209 -17.32 -13.61 -11.71
N VAL A 210 -17.21 -12.34 -12.13
CA VAL A 210 -16.09 -11.44 -11.77
C VAL A 210 -15.97 -11.21 -10.26
N ASN A 211 -17.09 -11.12 -9.52
CA ASN A 211 -17.03 -10.95 -8.07
C ASN A 211 -16.41 -12.18 -7.40
N ALA A 212 -16.81 -13.38 -7.84
CA ALA A 212 -16.22 -14.62 -7.37
C ALA A 212 -14.72 -14.69 -7.73
N GLN A 213 -14.33 -14.29 -8.94
CA GLN A 213 -12.93 -14.29 -9.38
C GLN A 213 -12.06 -13.36 -8.52
N ARG A 214 -12.53 -12.13 -8.22
CA ARG A 214 -11.81 -11.18 -7.33
C ARG A 214 -11.58 -11.73 -5.92
N ILE A 215 -12.47 -12.62 -5.47
CA ILE A 215 -12.37 -13.30 -4.19
C ILE A 215 -11.39 -14.47 -4.27
N TRP A 216 -11.60 -15.37 -5.24
CA TRP A 216 -10.90 -16.64 -5.34
C TRP A 216 -9.46 -16.51 -5.84
N VAL A 217 -9.14 -15.49 -6.65
CA VAL A 217 -7.76 -15.23 -7.10
C VAL A 217 -6.79 -15.09 -5.92
N LYS A 218 -7.25 -14.51 -4.80
CA LYS A 218 -6.47 -14.28 -3.58
C LYS A 218 -6.25 -15.57 -2.76
N MET A 219 -6.89 -16.67 -3.15
CA MET A 219 -6.80 -17.96 -2.45
C MET A 219 -6.13 -19.05 -3.30
N ILE A 220 -5.76 -18.77 -4.55
CA ILE A 220 -5.08 -19.75 -5.44
C ILE A 220 -3.85 -20.35 -4.74
N GLU A 221 -2.97 -19.49 -4.19
CA GLU A 221 -1.75 -19.90 -3.48
C GLU A 221 -2.00 -20.88 -2.33
N SER A 222 -3.16 -20.78 -1.68
CA SER A 222 -3.48 -21.57 -0.48
C SER A 222 -4.14 -22.92 -0.79
N PHE A 223 -4.75 -23.09 -1.96
CA PHE A 223 -5.62 -24.24 -2.25
C PHE A 223 -5.31 -24.97 -3.55
N ILE A 224 -4.54 -24.37 -4.47
CA ILE A 224 -4.11 -25.01 -5.70
C ILE A 224 -2.62 -25.33 -5.57
N LEU A 225 -2.28 -26.62 -5.61
CA LEU A 225 -0.89 -27.10 -5.53
C LEU A 225 -0.28 -27.40 -6.89
N ASP A 226 -1.12 -27.63 -7.90
CA ASP A 226 -0.69 -27.96 -9.25
C ASP A 226 -0.29 -26.68 -10.00
N GLU A 227 1.02 -26.51 -10.21
CA GLU A 227 1.62 -25.35 -10.88
C GLU A 227 1.11 -25.14 -12.32
N ASP A 228 0.82 -26.22 -13.05
CA ASP A 228 0.26 -26.13 -14.40
C ASP A 228 -1.18 -25.61 -14.37
N LYS A 229 -1.93 -26.03 -13.37
CA LYS A 229 -3.29 -25.56 -13.13
C LYS A 229 -3.32 -24.09 -12.68
N ILE A 230 -2.38 -23.68 -11.82
CA ILE A 230 -2.21 -22.27 -11.45
C ILE A 230 -1.97 -21.43 -12.71
N ALA A 231 -1.08 -21.87 -13.60
CA ALA A 231 -0.81 -21.17 -14.85
C ALA A 231 -2.07 -21.02 -15.73
N GLN A 232 -2.89 -22.07 -15.85
CA GLN A 232 -4.17 -22.00 -16.57
C GLN A 232 -5.15 -21.01 -15.94
N LEU A 233 -5.28 -21.00 -14.60
CA LEU A 233 -6.16 -20.07 -13.90
C LEU A 233 -5.70 -18.62 -14.05
N ILE A 234 -4.39 -18.38 -14.02
CA ILE A 234 -3.80 -17.06 -14.28
C ILE A 234 -4.11 -16.59 -15.70
N GLU A 235 -3.95 -17.46 -16.70
CA GLU A 235 -4.29 -17.15 -18.09
C GLU A 235 -5.79 -16.78 -18.23
N GLN A 236 -6.68 -17.58 -17.65
CA GLN A 236 -8.11 -17.28 -17.63
C GLN A 236 -8.41 -15.97 -16.91
N GLY A 237 -7.72 -15.70 -15.79
CA GLY A 237 -7.82 -14.46 -15.02
C GLY A 237 -7.52 -13.22 -15.87
N PHE A 238 -6.52 -13.29 -16.75
CA PHE A 238 -6.23 -12.22 -17.70
C PHE A 238 -7.28 -12.07 -18.81
N MET A 239 -7.98 -13.15 -19.17
CA MET A 239 -9.05 -13.11 -20.18
C MET A 239 -10.37 -12.55 -19.65
N THR A 240 -10.53 -12.41 -18.33
CA THR A 240 -11.72 -11.79 -17.71
C THR A 240 -11.90 -10.32 -18.10
N GLY A 241 -10.81 -9.62 -18.42
CA GLY A 241 -10.78 -8.17 -18.62
C GLY A 241 -10.91 -7.35 -17.33
N ASP A 242 -11.04 -8.00 -16.17
CA ASP A 242 -11.10 -7.30 -14.88
C ASP A 242 -9.68 -6.95 -14.38
N ILE A 243 -9.45 -5.64 -14.17
CA ILE A 243 -8.13 -5.13 -13.78
C ILE A 243 -7.70 -5.63 -12.40
N GLU A 244 -8.64 -5.81 -11.45
CA GLU A 244 -8.29 -6.29 -10.10
C GLU A 244 -7.89 -7.77 -10.15
N VAL A 245 -8.68 -8.60 -10.85
CA VAL A 245 -8.34 -10.02 -11.08
C VAL A 245 -6.99 -10.13 -11.77
N GLY A 246 -6.79 -9.41 -12.87
CA GLY A 246 -5.53 -9.46 -13.61
C GLY A 246 -4.33 -9.01 -12.78
N LYS A 247 -4.44 -7.96 -11.96
CA LYS A 247 -3.36 -7.54 -11.04
C LYS A 247 -3.01 -8.64 -10.04
N SER A 248 -4.02 -9.25 -9.42
CA SER A 248 -3.78 -10.37 -8.52
C SER A 248 -3.14 -11.56 -9.24
N CYS A 249 -3.58 -11.89 -10.46
CA CYS A 249 -2.93 -12.92 -11.27
C CYS A 249 -1.46 -12.60 -11.58
N ALA A 250 -1.13 -11.34 -11.89
CA ALA A 250 0.25 -10.92 -12.15
C ALA A 250 1.16 -11.09 -10.93
N GLU A 251 0.66 -10.79 -9.72
CA GLU A 251 1.38 -10.97 -8.45
C GLU A 251 1.72 -12.45 -8.17
N LEU A 252 0.96 -13.41 -8.73
CA LEU A 252 1.19 -14.85 -8.53
C LEU A 252 2.24 -15.45 -9.50
N ILE A 253 2.49 -14.82 -10.64
CA ILE A 253 3.34 -15.39 -11.71
C ILE A 253 4.74 -15.71 -11.20
N LEU A 254 5.39 -14.76 -10.54
CA LEU A 254 6.79 -14.93 -10.19
C LEU A 254 7.02 -16.07 -9.19
N HIS A 255 6.04 -16.31 -8.31
CA HIS A 255 6.17 -17.18 -7.15
C HIS A 255 5.57 -18.58 -7.34
N LEU A 256 4.50 -18.72 -8.13
CA LEU A 256 3.70 -19.96 -8.17
C LEU A 256 3.66 -20.65 -9.53
N VAL A 257 4.11 -19.97 -10.59
CA VAL A 257 4.12 -20.52 -11.95
C VAL A 257 5.46 -21.21 -12.21
N PRO A 258 5.52 -22.30 -12.99
CA PRO A 258 6.78 -22.95 -13.33
C PRO A 258 7.61 -22.05 -14.25
N GLU A 259 8.95 -22.09 -14.12
CA GLU A 259 9.85 -21.12 -14.79
C GLU A 259 9.66 -21.07 -16.32
N ASN A 260 9.34 -22.20 -16.95
CA ASN A 260 9.08 -22.32 -18.40
C ASN A 260 7.80 -21.61 -18.87
N LYS A 261 6.90 -21.19 -17.97
CA LYS A 261 5.65 -20.48 -18.30
C LYS A 261 5.64 -19.02 -17.83
N LYS A 262 6.59 -18.61 -16.99
CA LYS A 262 6.61 -17.26 -16.41
C LYS A 262 6.75 -16.17 -17.46
N GLU A 263 7.61 -16.36 -18.45
CA GLU A 263 7.87 -15.37 -19.49
C GLU A 263 6.62 -15.10 -20.33
N ASP A 264 5.98 -16.17 -20.82
CA ASP A 264 4.76 -16.07 -21.63
C ASP A 264 3.60 -15.43 -20.85
N LEU A 265 3.40 -15.84 -19.60
CA LEU A 265 2.34 -15.27 -18.75
C LEU A 265 2.64 -13.82 -18.37
N PHE A 266 3.90 -13.45 -18.14
CA PHE A 266 4.25 -12.07 -17.86
C PHE A 266 4.07 -11.19 -19.10
N LYS A 267 4.42 -11.69 -20.29
CA LYS A 267 4.12 -11.01 -21.56
C LYS A 267 2.62 -10.78 -21.73
N LEU A 268 1.80 -11.79 -21.44
CA LEU A 268 0.35 -11.66 -21.44
C LEU A 268 -0.13 -10.62 -20.41
N ALA A 269 0.46 -10.59 -19.21
CA ALA A 269 0.15 -9.58 -18.20
C ALA A 269 0.43 -8.15 -18.71
N LYS A 270 1.57 -7.93 -19.39
CA LYS A 270 1.91 -6.64 -20.02
C LYS A 270 0.85 -6.23 -21.04
N GLU A 271 0.44 -7.16 -21.91
CA GLU A 271 -0.53 -6.91 -22.97
C GLU A 271 -1.93 -6.58 -22.42
N LYS A 272 -2.36 -7.28 -21.36
CA LYS A 272 -3.72 -7.17 -20.82
C LYS A 272 -3.89 -6.05 -19.80
N LEU A 273 -2.86 -5.78 -18.99
CA LEU A 273 -2.92 -4.77 -17.93
C LEU A 273 -2.34 -3.41 -18.36
N GLY A 274 -1.32 -3.40 -19.22
CA GLY A 274 -0.64 -2.18 -19.64
C GLY A 274 -0.27 -1.27 -18.46
N ASN A 275 -0.83 -0.05 -18.45
CA ASN A 275 -0.61 0.94 -17.39
C ASN A 275 -0.97 0.42 -15.99
N ALA A 276 -2.02 -0.40 -15.89
CA ALA A 276 -2.51 -0.90 -14.62
C ALA A 276 -1.47 -1.76 -13.90
N LEU A 277 -0.61 -2.46 -14.64
CA LEU A 277 0.47 -3.28 -14.06
C LEU A 277 1.42 -2.46 -13.20
N VAL A 278 1.59 -1.17 -13.53
CA VAL A 278 2.56 -0.29 -12.88
C VAL A 278 1.96 0.78 -11.97
N GLU A 279 0.66 0.74 -11.73
CA GLU A 279 -0.01 1.74 -10.91
C GLU A 279 0.47 1.73 -9.45
N PRO A 280 0.68 2.92 -8.85
CA PRO A 280 1.04 3.03 -7.45
C PRO A 280 -0.10 2.55 -6.54
N THR A 281 0.24 2.02 -5.37
CA THR A 281 -0.74 1.53 -4.39
C THR A 281 -1.42 2.64 -3.59
N LEU A 282 -1.02 3.90 -3.77
CA LEU A 282 -1.41 5.07 -2.97
C LEU A 282 -2.93 5.25 -2.83
N TYR A 283 -3.69 5.08 -3.92
CA TYR A 283 -5.14 5.31 -3.93
C TYR A 283 -5.97 4.03 -3.75
N LYS A 284 -5.35 2.83 -3.66
CA LYS A 284 -6.06 1.54 -3.61
C LYS A 284 -7.10 1.44 -2.47
N LYS A 285 -6.87 2.11 -1.34
CA LYS A 285 -7.75 2.07 -0.15
C LYS A 285 -8.59 3.35 0.04
N HIS A 286 -8.57 4.27 -0.92
CA HIS A 286 -9.19 5.58 -0.79
C HIS A 286 -10.21 5.82 -1.90
N ASN A 287 -11.46 6.08 -1.52
CA ASN A 287 -12.51 6.45 -2.48
C ASN A 287 -12.43 7.96 -2.80
N ILE A 288 -11.37 8.35 -3.52
CA ILE A 288 -11.14 9.74 -3.94
C ILE A 288 -11.59 9.90 -5.39
N SER A 289 -12.58 10.77 -5.59
CA SER A 289 -13.09 11.15 -6.91
C SER A 289 -12.04 11.89 -7.74
N SER A 290 -12.02 11.62 -9.05
CA SER A 290 -11.27 12.37 -10.06
C SER A 290 -11.98 13.65 -10.52
N GLU A 291 -13.25 13.86 -10.16
CA GLU A 291 -14.06 14.99 -10.64
C GLU A 291 -14.02 16.19 -9.69
N LYS A 292 -14.14 15.92 -8.39
CA LYS A 292 -14.21 16.97 -7.36
C LYS A 292 -12.91 17.03 -6.59
N PHE A 293 -12.41 18.25 -6.41
CA PHE A 293 -11.25 18.48 -5.53
C PHE A 293 -11.58 17.98 -4.12
N SER A 294 -10.71 17.14 -3.59
CA SER A 294 -10.81 16.60 -2.24
C SER A 294 -9.42 16.32 -1.69
N ARG A 295 -9.35 16.10 -0.38
CA ARG A 295 -8.12 15.71 0.32
C ARG A 295 -8.42 14.57 1.26
N SER A 296 -7.50 13.62 1.36
CA SER A 296 -7.61 12.50 2.30
C SER A 296 -6.24 12.22 2.90
N GLU A 297 -6.20 11.96 4.21
CA GLU A 297 -4.98 11.53 4.90
C GLU A 297 -4.63 10.11 4.46
N PHE A 298 -3.42 9.91 3.95
CA PHE A 298 -2.87 8.59 3.67
C PHE A 298 -2.32 8.00 4.97
N GLN A 299 -2.95 6.93 5.45
CA GLN A 299 -2.54 6.28 6.69
C GLN A 299 -1.23 5.51 6.48
N LYS A 300 -0.12 6.05 6.97
CA LYS A 300 1.19 5.39 6.99
C LYS A 300 1.99 5.74 8.25
N THR A 301 3.06 4.99 8.50
CA THR A 301 4.13 5.36 9.44
C THR A 301 5.07 6.39 8.77
N GLY A 302 5.69 7.27 9.56
CA GLY A 302 6.59 8.32 9.05
C GLY A 302 5.91 9.68 8.86
N SER A 303 6.26 10.39 7.78
CA SER A 303 5.69 11.68 7.38
C SER A 303 4.20 11.60 7.07
N GLU A 304 3.42 12.61 7.49
CA GLU A 304 2.03 12.70 7.07
C GLU A 304 1.99 12.94 5.55
N THR A 305 1.11 12.22 4.85
CA THR A 305 0.91 12.38 3.40
C THR A 305 -0.57 12.62 3.15
N THR A 306 -0.88 13.63 2.35
CA THR A 306 -2.24 13.96 1.92
C THR A 306 -2.39 13.60 0.44
N LEU A 307 -3.35 12.73 0.15
CA LEU A 307 -3.80 12.44 -1.21
C LEU A 307 -4.70 13.57 -1.71
N ILE A 308 -4.63 13.87 -3.02
CA ILE A 308 -5.41 14.93 -3.66
C ILE A 308 -6.35 14.31 -4.70
N GLY A 309 -7.62 14.70 -4.66
CA GLY A 309 -8.64 14.34 -5.65
C GLY A 309 -8.83 15.39 -6.75
N GLY A 310 -9.83 15.18 -7.59
CA GLY A 310 -10.11 16.04 -8.74
C GLY A 310 -9.06 15.87 -9.85
N ASN A 311 -8.83 16.95 -10.62
CA ASN A 311 -7.89 16.95 -11.76
C ASN A 311 -6.41 16.70 -11.41
N LEU A 312 -6.08 16.70 -10.11
CA LEU A 312 -4.74 16.43 -9.57
C LEU A 312 -4.57 15.00 -9.05
N LYS A 313 -5.66 14.22 -9.02
CA LYS A 313 -5.60 12.79 -8.70
C LYS A 313 -4.60 12.10 -9.63
N ASP A 314 -3.80 11.19 -9.05
CA ASP A 314 -2.75 10.45 -9.74
C ASP A 314 -1.60 11.32 -10.32
N LYS A 315 -1.62 12.64 -10.10
CA LYS A 315 -0.58 13.59 -10.52
C LYS A 315 0.23 14.16 -9.35
N THR A 316 -0.44 14.51 -8.25
CA THR A 316 0.18 15.21 -7.13
C THR A 316 -0.30 14.67 -5.77
N ILE A 317 0.64 14.54 -4.84
CA ILE A 317 0.40 14.36 -3.40
C ILE A 317 1.04 15.52 -2.62
N ILE A 318 0.64 15.67 -1.35
CA ILE A 318 1.31 16.59 -0.42
C ILE A 318 2.03 15.76 0.64
N ARG A 319 3.33 15.96 0.78
CA ARG A 319 4.09 15.47 1.94
C ARG A 319 4.21 16.57 2.98
N HIS A 320 4.04 16.21 4.25
CA HIS A 320 4.26 17.13 5.37
C HIS A 320 5.56 16.75 6.07
N ILE A 321 6.62 17.51 5.79
CA ILE A 321 8.00 17.15 6.13
C ILE A 321 8.57 18.12 7.17
N LYS A 322 9.44 17.62 8.06
CA LYS A 322 10.17 18.48 9.00
C LYS A 322 11.08 19.45 8.22
N PRO A 323 11.15 20.74 8.61
CA PRO A 323 12.00 21.74 7.94
C PRO A 323 13.44 21.31 7.67
N LYS A 324 14.12 20.68 8.65
CA LYS A 324 15.50 20.17 8.48
C LYS A 324 15.60 19.13 7.37
N ALA A 325 14.67 18.18 7.35
CA ALA A 325 14.66 17.09 6.39
C ALA A 325 14.30 17.58 4.97
N PHE A 326 13.37 18.54 4.87
CA PHE A 326 13.07 19.22 3.61
C PHE A 326 14.29 19.91 3.00
N LEU A 327 15.12 20.60 3.80
CA LEU A 327 16.32 21.27 3.27
C LEU A 327 17.34 20.27 2.69
N VAL A 328 17.43 19.06 3.25
CA VAL A 328 18.24 17.97 2.70
C VAL A 328 17.66 17.49 1.37
N TRP A 329 16.35 17.23 1.33
CA TRP A 329 15.64 16.85 0.10
C TRP A 329 15.82 17.88 -1.00
N GLN A 330 15.57 19.16 -0.71
CA GLN A 330 15.71 20.27 -1.66
C GLN A 330 17.14 20.33 -2.21
N LYS A 331 18.16 20.24 -1.35
CA LYS A 331 19.56 20.27 -1.79
C LYS A 331 19.88 19.13 -2.76
N MET A 332 19.38 17.92 -2.49
CA MET A 332 19.61 16.77 -3.35
C MET A 332 18.84 16.85 -4.65
N TYR A 333 17.62 17.36 -4.61
CA TYR A 333 16.80 17.57 -5.79
C TYR A 333 17.41 18.64 -6.72
N GLU A 334 17.87 19.77 -6.19
CA GLU A 334 18.37 20.89 -7.01
C GLU A 334 19.79 20.67 -7.59
N ASN A 335 20.55 19.70 -7.09
CA ASN A 335 21.94 19.49 -7.50
C ASN A 335 22.06 18.59 -8.74
N HIS A 336 21.55 19.05 -9.89
CA HIS A 336 21.58 18.31 -11.15
C HIS A 336 23.00 17.95 -11.62
N GLU A 337 23.98 18.84 -11.42
CA GLU A 337 25.38 18.61 -11.84
C GLU A 337 26.01 17.41 -11.15
N MET A 338 25.71 17.21 -9.86
CA MET A 338 26.19 16.05 -9.11
C MET A 338 25.60 14.75 -9.66
N TRP A 339 24.30 14.74 -10.00
CA TRP A 339 23.66 13.57 -10.59
C TRP A 339 24.17 13.27 -12.00
N LYS A 340 24.40 14.32 -12.80
CA LYS A 340 25.03 14.22 -14.13
C LYS A 340 26.43 13.61 -14.05
N LYS A 341 27.25 14.05 -13.08
CA LYS A 341 28.59 13.48 -12.82
C LYS A 341 28.53 12.02 -12.35
N ALA A 342 27.45 11.64 -11.65
CA ALA A 342 27.17 10.25 -11.31
C ALA A 342 26.58 9.46 -12.50
N GLY A 343 26.51 10.02 -13.69
CA GLY A 343 26.07 9.33 -14.90
C GLY A 343 24.56 9.13 -15.00
N PHE A 344 23.76 9.97 -14.34
CA PHE A 344 22.32 10.06 -14.57
C PHE A 344 22.01 11.15 -15.59
N ASP A 345 21.09 10.88 -16.52
CA ASP A 345 20.49 11.86 -17.44
C ASP A 345 19.25 12.55 -16.82
N TYR A 346 18.95 12.26 -15.55
CA TYR A 346 17.84 12.81 -14.77
C TYR A 346 18.25 13.01 -13.30
N VAL A 347 17.40 13.68 -12.53
CA VAL A 347 17.54 13.75 -11.06
C VAL A 347 16.77 12.59 -10.41
N PRO A 348 17.43 11.58 -9.80
CA PRO A 348 16.79 10.37 -9.26
C PRO A 348 16.23 10.57 -7.83
N ILE A 349 15.70 11.76 -7.58
CA ILE A 349 15.11 12.17 -6.30
C ILE A 349 13.65 12.52 -6.53
N GLU A 350 12.79 12.19 -5.58
CA GLU A 350 11.36 12.47 -5.69
C GLU A 350 11.10 13.92 -6.12
N PRO A 351 10.31 14.12 -7.18
CA PRO A 351 10.11 15.45 -7.75
C PRO A 351 9.40 16.43 -6.80
N ILE A 352 9.92 17.66 -6.74
CA ILE A 352 9.32 18.77 -6.00
C ILE A 352 8.67 19.75 -6.98
N GLN A 353 7.33 19.85 -6.96
CA GLN A 353 6.59 20.76 -7.83
C GLN A 353 6.45 22.16 -7.22
N SER A 354 6.24 22.23 -5.90
CA SER A 354 6.02 23.46 -5.14
C SER A 354 6.11 23.13 -3.65
N PHE A 355 6.42 24.10 -2.80
CA PHE A 355 6.48 23.89 -1.35
C PHE A 355 6.14 25.16 -0.57
N ARG A 356 5.75 24.99 0.70
CA ARG A 356 5.47 26.10 1.62
C ARG A 356 5.62 25.68 3.08
N LEU A 357 6.09 26.59 3.94
CA LEU A 357 6.05 26.38 5.38
C LEU A 357 4.60 26.58 5.86
N ASN A 358 4.05 25.58 6.56
CA ASN A 358 2.69 25.61 7.06
C ASN A 358 2.63 26.12 8.53
N LYS A 359 1.42 26.34 9.02
CA LYS A 359 1.16 26.88 10.37
C LYS A 359 1.59 25.93 11.51
N ASP A 360 1.69 24.63 11.21
CA ASP A 360 2.08 23.59 12.17
C ASP A 360 3.62 23.44 12.24
N GLY A 361 4.38 24.27 11.52
CA GLY A 361 5.84 24.22 11.49
C GLY A 361 6.41 23.11 10.61
N LEU A 362 5.60 22.51 9.74
CA LEU A 362 6.03 21.54 8.72
C LEU A 362 6.08 22.20 7.34
N VAL A 363 6.82 21.60 6.43
CA VAL A 363 6.86 22.00 5.02
C VAL A 363 5.87 21.13 4.25
N ASP A 364 4.83 21.75 3.70
CA ASP A 364 3.96 21.11 2.71
C ASP A 364 4.71 21.06 1.38
N VAL A 365 5.09 19.86 0.93
CA VAL A 365 5.76 19.63 -0.35
C VAL A 365 4.78 19.00 -1.32
N TYR A 366 4.45 19.71 -2.39
CA TYR A 366 3.64 19.18 -3.49
C TYR A 366 4.56 18.36 -4.39
N SER A 367 4.35 17.06 -4.38
CA SER A 367 5.23 16.10 -5.05
C SER A 367 4.51 15.32 -6.13
N GLY A 368 5.25 14.98 -7.18
CA GLY A 368 4.74 14.19 -8.29
C GLY A 368 4.60 12.71 -7.93
N ILE A 369 3.40 12.17 -8.11
CA ILE A 369 3.16 10.71 -8.05
C ILE A 369 3.96 9.95 -9.11
N LEU A 370 4.69 8.94 -8.66
CA LEU A 370 5.43 7.99 -9.48
C LEU A 370 4.64 6.68 -9.63
N ASP A 371 5.23 5.67 -10.27
CA ASP A 371 4.63 4.35 -10.44
C ASP A 371 4.85 3.50 -9.18
N LEU A 372 4.73 2.17 -9.26
CA LEU A 372 5.04 1.28 -8.13
C LEU A 372 6.48 1.42 -7.61
N ASN A 373 6.74 0.91 -6.42
CA ASN A 373 8.10 0.85 -5.85
C ASN A 373 8.89 -0.38 -6.35
N LEU A 374 10.20 -0.35 -6.14
CA LEU A 374 11.12 -1.39 -6.59
C LEU A 374 10.79 -2.74 -5.95
N ALA A 375 10.38 -2.76 -4.68
CA ALA A 375 9.99 -3.98 -3.98
C ALA A 375 8.82 -4.68 -4.69
N ASN A 376 7.77 -3.91 -5.02
CA ASN A 376 6.62 -4.43 -5.76
C ASN A 376 7.00 -4.89 -7.17
N TRP A 377 7.97 -4.24 -7.83
CA TRP A 377 8.39 -4.63 -9.18
C TRP A 377 9.14 -5.94 -9.16
N LYS A 378 10.05 -6.11 -8.20
CA LYS A 378 10.76 -7.37 -7.96
C LYS A 378 9.84 -8.51 -7.58
N GLY A 379 8.68 -8.23 -6.98
CA GLY A 379 7.63 -9.22 -6.74
C GLY A 379 6.84 -9.60 -8.00
N LEU A 380 6.84 -8.77 -9.03
CA LEU A 380 6.13 -9.02 -10.30
C LEU A 380 7.03 -9.61 -11.38
N SER A 381 8.29 -9.19 -11.45
CA SER A 381 9.20 -9.53 -12.56
C SER A 381 10.66 -9.56 -12.16
N LYS A 382 11.45 -10.31 -12.95
CA LYS A 382 12.91 -10.27 -12.92
C LYS A 382 13.50 -9.22 -13.86
N GLU A 383 12.69 -8.69 -14.79
CA GLU A 383 13.17 -7.73 -15.79
C GLU A 383 13.75 -6.46 -15.14
N PHE A 384 14.89 -6.02 -15.65
CA PHE A 384 15.64 -4.83 -15.20
C PHE A 384 16.18 -4.87 -13.76
N ASN A 385 16.01 -5.95 -13.00
CA ASN A 385 16.38 -5.98 -11.58
C ASN A 385 17.85 -5.63 -11.34
N GLU A 386 18.78 -6.20 -12.11
CA GLU A 386 20.22 -5.92 -11.97
C GLU A 386 20.58 -4.47 -12.30
N GLU A 387 19.94 -3.90 -13.33
CA GLU A 387 20.15 -2.52 -13.74
C GLU A 387 19.61 -1.54 -12.70
N LEU A 388 18.39 -1.79 -12.19
CA LEU A 388 17.75 -0.99 -11.15
C LEU A 388 18.52 -1.05 -9.83
N GLU A 389 19.04 -2.22 -9.45
CA GLU A 389 19.93 -2.37 -8.28
C GLU A 389 21.25 -1.62 -8.44
N THR A 390 21.78 -1.57 -9.67
CA THR A 390 22.99 -0.81 -9.96
C THR A 390 22.73 0.70 -9.86
N GLU A 391 21.59 1.18 -10.36
CA GLU A 391 21.19 2.59 -10.19
C GLU A 391 20.89 2.94 -8.74
N LYS A 392 20.18 2.08 -8.01
CA LYS A 392 19.95 2.21 -6.56
C LYS A 392 21.26 2.37 -5.79
N ARG A 393 22.22 1.46 -5.97
CA ARG A 393 23.55 1.54 -5.33
C ARG A 393 24.27 2.83 -5.69
N ARG A 394 24.11 3.32 -6.92
CA ARG A 394 24.70 4.59 -7.35
C ARG A 394 24.07 5.80 -6.65
N ILE A 395 22.75 5.81 -6.50
CA ILE A 395 22.03 6.84 -5.71
C ILE A 395 22.55 6.85 -4.28
N MET A 396 22.65 5.66 -3.66
CA MET A 396 23.16 5.50 -2.30
C MET A 396 24.60 6.00 -2.15
N LYS A 397 25.46 5.71 -3.13
CA LYS A 397 26.84 6.22 -3.14
C LYS A 397 26.87 7.76 -3.16
N VAL A 398 26.08 8.40 -4.01
CA VAL A 398 26.03 9.88 -4.10
C VAL A 398 25.56 10.50 -2.77
N LEU A 399 24.57 9.88 -2.11
CA LEU A 399 24.10 10.33 -0.79
C LEU A 399 25.20 10.20 0.27
N SER A 400 25.91 9.07 0.29
CA SER A 400 27.03 8.82 1.21
C SER A 400 28.15 9.84 0.99
N ASP A 401 28.58 10.04 -0.26
CA ASP A 401 29.60 11.03 -0.62
C ASP A 401 29.17 12.46 -0.24
N SER A 402 27.86 12.74 -0.29
CA SER A 402 27.26 14.01 0.10
C SER A 402 27.02 14.16 1.61
N LYS A 403 27.44 13.18 2.42
CA LYS A 403 27.23 13.10 3.87
C LYS A 403 25.76 13.22 4.26
N ILE A 404 24.88 12.56 3.52
CA ILE A 404 23.45 12.52 3.80
C ILE A 404 23.06 11.15 4.31
N GLN A 405 22.32 11.12 5.41
CA GLN A 405 21.85 9.89 6.02
C GLN A 405 20.35 9.91 6.30
N HIS A 406 19.78 8.71 6.24
CA HIS A 406 18.48 8.34 6.75
C HIS A 406 18.62 6.92 7.28
N ARG A 407 17.91 6.57 8.35
CA ARG A 407 18.04 5.25 8.99
C ARG A 407 17.64 4.08 8.09
N SER A 408 16.92 4.35 7.00
CA SER A 408 16.21 3.34 6.21
C SER A 408 16.24 3.59 4.70
N PHE A 409 17.19 4.38 4.16
CA PHE A 409 17.21 4.66 2.72
C PHE A 409 17.34 3.41 1.84
N ASP A 410 17.98 2.34 2.33
CA ASP A 410 18.31 1.17 1.51
C ASP A 410 17.15 0.18 1.28
N HIS A 411 15.95 0.45 1.81
CA HIS A 411 14.79 -0.40 1.55
C HIS A 411 14.24 -0.17 0.14
N ASP A 412 13.91 -1.25 -0.57
CA ASP A 412 13.40 -1.19 -1.95
C ASP A 412 12.05 -0.44 -2.03
N GLU A 413 11.29 -0.42 -0.95
CA GLU A 413 10.03 0.32 -0.82
C GLU A 413 10.22 1.84 -0.93
N ASN A 414 11.43 2.33 -0.65
CA ASN A 414 11.79 3.74 -0.71
C ASN A 414 12.23 4.20 -2.10
N PHE A 415 12.34 3.27 -3.05
CA PHE A 415 12.65 3.57 -4.43
C PHE A 415 11.41 3.36 -5.31
N CYS A 416 10.85 4.44 -5.82
CA CYS A 416 9.75 4.40 -6.77
C CYS A 416 10.26 4.37 -8.21
N LEU A 417 9.53 3.68 -9.08
CA LEU A 417 9.83 3.62 -10.50
C LEU A 417 9.03 4.66 -11.28
N ARG A 418 9.51 5.00 -12.48
CA ARG A 418 8.73 5.70 -13.49
C ARG A 418 9.02 5.09 -14.86
N PHE A 419 8.03 4.38 -15.38
CA PHE A 419 8.12 3.83 -16.72
C PHE A 419 7.93 4.91 -17.78
N PHE A 420 8.58 4.70 -18.91
CA PHE A 420 8.41 5.58 -20.06
C PHE A 420 7.01 5.44 -20.63
N ARG A 421 6.46 6.54 -21.15
CA ARG A 421 5.13 6.58 -21.75
C ARG A 421 5.18 7.23 -23.12
N ASN A 422 4.35 6.74 -24.03
CA ASN A 422 4.13 7.36 -25.33
C ASN A 422 3.21 8.59 -25.20
N THR A 423 2.92 9.25 -26.33
CA THR A 423 2.06 10.43 -26.40
C THR A 423 0.61 10.19 -25.94
N ASP A 424 0.14 8.94 -26.03
CA ASP A 424 -1.20 8.54 -25.57
C ASP A 424 -1.23 8.18 -24.07
N GLY A 425 -0.08 8.33 -23.38
CA GLY A 425 0.06 7.97 -21.97
C GLY A 425 0.17 6.47 -21.70
N LYS A 426 0.35 5.64 -22.74
CA LYS A 426 0.58 4.19 -22.59
C LYS A 426 2.01 3.93 -22.16
N VAL A 427 2.16 3.06 -21.16
CA VAL A 427 3.45 2.66 -20.60
C VAL A 427 4.19 1.73 -21.56
N ASP A 428 5.48 2.00 -21.75
CA ASP A 428 6.43 1.10 -22.38
C ASP A 428 7.07 0.20 -21.30
N LEU A 429 6.56 -1.03 -21.21
CA LEU A 429 7.00 -2.05 -20.25
C LEU A 429 8.23 -2.84 -20.75
N ASN A 430 8.77 -2.51 -21.92
CA ASN A 430 9.96 -3.15 -22.49
C ASN A 430 11.20 -2.26 -22.37
N LYS A 431 11.03 -1.05 -21.84
CA LYS A 431 12.12 -0.12 -21.56
C LYS A 431 12.30 0.01 -20.06
N LYS A 432 13.55 -0.11 -19.61
CA LYS A 432 13.92 0.08 -18.19
C LYS A 432 13.32 1.40 -17.66
N PRO A 433 12.58 1.38 -16.54
CA PRO A 433 12.06 2.59 -15.91
C PRO A 433 13.17 3.41 -15.24
N ARG A 434 12.90 4.69 -15.02
CA ARG A 434 13.73 5.52 -14.12
C ARG A 434 13.42 5.19 -12.66
N ILE A 435 14.41 5.26 -11.78
CA ILE A 435 14.28 4.98 -10.34
C ILE A 435 14.48 6.27 -9.52
N TYR A 436 13.63 6.48 -8.52
CA TYR A 436 13.60 7.70 -7.71
C TYR A 436 13.52 7.37 -6.23
N LEU A 437 14.37 7.99 -5.43
CA LEU A 437 14.30 7.90 -3.97
C LEU A 437 13.23 8.86 -3.41
N ILE A 438 12.33 8.36 -2.55
CA ILE A 438 11.16 9.12 -2.04
C ILE A 438 11.09 9.34 -0.52
N ASP A 439 12.01 8.76 0.26
CA ASP A 439 11.92 8.72 1.73
C ASP A 439 12.83 9.74 2.43
N PHE A 440 12.55 11.02 2.22
CA PHE A 440 13.35 12.11 2.77
C PHE A 440 12.85 12.65 4.11
N ASP A 441 11.92 11.99 4.80
CA ASP A 441 11.20 12.61 5.91
C ASP A 441 11.98 12.73 7.23
N GLU A 442 13.03 11.93 7.42
CA GLU A 442 14.02 12.07 8.49
C GLU A 442 15.45 12.33 7.97
N ALA A 443 15.61 12.78 6.73
CA ALA A 443 16.93 12.94 6.12
C ALA A 443 17.75 14.02 6.85
N THR A 444 19.04 13.77 7.09
CA THR A 444 19.94 14.69 7.78
C THR A 444 21.31 14.74 7.11
N PHE A 445 22.02 15.86 7.30
CA PHE A 445 23.47 15.93 7.05
C PHE A 445 24.22 15.30 8.22
N ILE A 446 25.31 14.60 7.92
CA ILE A 446 26.32 14.14 8.89
C ILE A 446 27.34 15.24 9.14
#